data_AF-A0A2N4TJ39-F1
#
_entry.id   AF-A0A2N4TJ39-F1
#
_cell.length_a   1.000
_cell.length_b   1.000
_cell.length_c   1.000
_cell.angle_alpha   90.00
_cell.angle_beta   90.00
_cell.angle_gamma   90.00
#
_symmetry.space_group_name_H-M   'P 1'
#
loop_
_entity.id
_entity.type
_entity.pdbx_description
1 polymer ?
#
loop_
_entity_poly.entity_id
_entity_poly.type
_entity_poly.pdbx_seq_one_letter_code
_entity_poly.pdbx_strand_id
1 'polypeptide(L)'
;RLRGISSMAAANAYALTFMADFNARFAKVPRSDFDAHRPLRGDEDLARIFCWREWRKVSASLTLQYAKVMYLLEDRPEHRKLVHRYLEVAEYPDGRIELWADGAALPYTTYDRLAQIDQGTIVEHKRLGHVLAVAAELQAQRDDRRQVGPSRTLVGEPPRPKRPAPQTKRQRLINRLDLERAMRQVGPGQPSSGPATSTTALRGTPRKHQTEHKVHARADI
;
A
#
# COMPACT_ATOMS: atom_id res chain seq x y z
N ARG A 1 33.21 18.38 15.44
CA ARG A 1 31.84 18.85 15.11
C ARG A 1 31.75 20.34 15.47
N LEU A 2 32.15 21.26 14.57
CA LEU A 2 32.41 22.68 14.92
C LEU A 2 31.17 23.61 14.86
N ARG A 3 30.09 23.20 14.16
CA ARG A 3 28.87 24.02 14.01
C ARG A 3 27.60 23.38 14.57
N GLY A 4 27.73 22.32 15.38
CA GLY A 4 26.57 21.64 15.99
C GLY A 4 25.61 20.94 15.01
N ILE A 5 25.94 20.86 13.73
CA ILE A 5 25.07 20.26 12.70
C ILE A 5 24.92 18.75 12.94
N SER A 6 23.67 18.31 13.10
CA SER A 6 23.29 16.92 13.41
C SER A 6 22.17 16.35 12.55
N SER A 7 21.57 17.14 11.64
CA SER A 7 20.51 16.71 10.73
C SER A 7 20.87 16.98 9.27
N MET A 8 20.28 16.21 8.35
CA MET A 8 20.44 16.39 6.89
C MET A 8 19.95 17.78 6.45
N ALA A 9 18.81 18.23 6.97
CA ALA A 9 18.26 19.54 6.66
C ALA A 9 19.21 20.68 7.07
N ALA A 10 19.77 20.62 8.28
CA ALA A 10 20.73 21.63 8.73
C ALA A 10 22.05 21.58 7.94
N ALA A 11 22.49 20.40 7.52
CA ALA A 11 23.66 20.24 6.65
C ALA A 11 23.41 20.85 5.25
N ASN A 12 22.26 20.59 4.65
CA ASN A 12 21.89 21.14 3.34
C ASN A 12 21.77 22.67 3.39
N ALA A 13 21.18 23.23 4.45
CA ALA A 13 21.12 24.69 4.64
C ALA A 13 22.53 25.31 4.77
N TYR A 14 23.46 24.59 5.39
CA TYR A 14 24.85 25.05 5.55
C TYR A 14 25.70 24.91 4.28
N ALA A 15 25.29 24.08 3.31
CA ALA A 15 26.11 23.75 2.14
C ALA A 15 26.59 24.98 1.37
N LEU A 16 25.74 25.99 1.17
CA LEU A 16 26.10 27.23 0.47
C LEU A 16 27.18 28.02 1.21
N THR A 17 27.06 28.14 2.54
CA THR A 17 28.06 28.81 3.37
C THR A 17 29.38 28.06 3.36
N PHE A 18 29.33 26.72 3.42
CA PHE A 18 30.52 25.89 3.32
C PHE A 18 31.22 26.06 1.97
N MET A 19 30.47 26.02 0.87
CA MET A 19 31.03 26.18 -0.48
C MET A 19 31.71 27.53 -0.63
N ALA A 20 31.13 28.62 -0.11
CA ALA A 20 31.73 29.94 -0.14
C ALA A 20 33.06 29.99 0.66
N ASP A 21 33.07 29.52 1.91
CA ASP A 21 34.28 29.48 2.74
C ASP A 21 35.37 28.57 2.15
N PHE A 22 34.97 27.40 1.65
CA PHE A 22 35.88 26.44 1.04
C PHE A 22 36.50 27.00 -0.23
N ASN A 23 35.69 27.59 -1.12
CA ASN A 23 36.19 28.18 -2.35
C ASN A 23 37.07 29.40 -2.07
N ALA A 24 36.78 30.22 -1.05
CA ALA A 24 37.65 31.34 -0.68
C ALA A 24 39.07 30.89 -0.29
N ARG A 25 39.20 29.70 0.32
CA ARG A 25 40.47 29.15 0.78
C ARG A 25 41.21 28.33 -0.27
N PHE A 26 40.47 27.62 -1.13
CA PHE A 26 41.02 26.56 -1.96
C PHE A 26 40.70 26.67 -3.45
N ALA A 27 39.78 27.56 -3.87
CA ALA A 27 39.48 27.70 -5.28
C ALA A 27 40.71 28.20 -6.03
N LYS A 28 40.94 27.63 -7.20
CA LYS A 28 41.93 28.09 -8.16
C LYS A 28 41.20 28.64 -9.36
N VAL A 29 41.68 29.76 -9.87
CA VAL A 29 41.16 30.33 -11.11
C VAL A 29 41.41 29.32 -12.24
N PRO A 30 40.38 28.96 -13.03
CA PRO A 30 40.58 28.06 -14.16
C PRO A 30 41.56 28.68 -15.15
N ARG A 31 42.32 27.83 -15.85
CA ARG A 31 43.31 28.29 -16.84
C ARG A 31 42.67 29.02 -18.03
N SER A 32 41.42 28.72 -18.33
CA SER A 32 40.60 29.36 -19.35
C SER A 32 39.19 29.57 -18.78
N ASP A 33 38.55 30.63 -19.24
CA ASP A 33 37.15 30.99 -19.02
C ASP A 33 36.15 30.22 -19.91
N PHE A 34 36.64 29.34 -20.80
CA PHE A 34 35.78 28.52 -21.66
C PHE A 34 34.96 27.51 -20.84
N ASP A 35 33.63 27.61 -20.94
CA ASP A 35 32.71 26.65 -20.35
C ASP A 35 32.65 25.37 -21.20
N ALA A 36 33.29 24.31 -20.71
CA ALA A 36 33.29 22.99 -21.34
C ALA A 36 32.14 22.09 -20.85
N HIS A 37 31.20 22.62 -20.05
CA HIS A 37 30.06 21.83 -19.59
C HIS A 37 29.10 21.51 -20.74
N ARG A 38 28.61 20.27 -20.73
CA ARG A 38 27.57 19.85 -21.66
C ARG A 38 26.23 20.42 -21.16
N PRO A 39 25.54 21.27 -21.95
CA PRO A 39 24.22 21.73 -21.56
C PRO A 39 23.25 20.55 -21.49
N LEU A 40 22.31 20.61 -20.54
CA LEU A 40 21.23 19.65 -20.46
C LEU A 40 20.38 19.76 -21.73
N ARG A 41 20.15 18.64 -22.42
CA ARG A 41 19.29 18.64 -23.60
C ARG A 41 17.82 18.66 -23.17
N GLY A 42 16.95 19.25 -23.97
CA GLY A 42 15.52 19.36 -23.65
C GLY A 42 14.78 18.02 -23.55
N ASP A 43 15.35 16.95 -24.11
CA ASP A 43 14.86 15.58 -24.05
C ASP A 43 15.38 14.79 -22.83
N GLU A 44 16.27 15.37 -22.02
CA GLU A 44 16.85 14.70 -20.85
C GLU A 44 16.04 14.96 -19.59
N ASP A 45 15.39 13.91 -19.08
CA ASP A 45 14.74 13.93 -17.78
C ASP A 45 15.72 13.50 -16.67
N LEU A 46 16.25 14.47 -15.93
CA LEU A 46 17.16 14.23 -14.82
C LEU A 46 16.56 13.38 -13.70
N ALA A 47 15.26 13.54 -13.40
CA ALA A 47 14.61 12.75 -12.36
C ALA A 47 14.63 11.26 -12.74
N ARG A 48 14.44 10.96 -14.02
CA ARG A 48 14.51 9.61 -14.57
C ARG A 48 15.92 9.06 -14.70
N ILE A 49 16.90 9.91 -15.03
CA ILE A 49 18.31 9.51 -15.17
C ILE A 49 18.90 9.13 -13.80
N PHE A 50 18.57 9.88 -12.75
CA PHE A 50 19.11 9.65 -11.41
C PHE A 50 18.30 8.70 -10.54
N CYS A 51 17.20 8.14 -11.05
CA CYS A 51 16.44 7.13 -10.32
C CYS A 51 17.11 5.76 -10.36
N TRP A 52 16.83 4.93 -9.36
CA TRP A 52 17.28 3.54 -9.33
C TRP A 52 16.37 2.69 -10.22
N ARG A 53 16.95 1.91 -11.13
CA ARG A 53 16.22 1.18 -12.17
C ARG A 53 16.46 -0.32 -12.02
N GLU A 54 15.39 -1.11 -11.96
CA GLU A 54 15.49 -2.58 -11.93
C GLU A 54 14.43 -3.24 -12.81
N TRP A 55 14.83 -4.25 -13.58
CA TRP A 55 13.91 -4.99 -14.44
C TRP A 55 13.25 -6.14 -13.68
N ARG A 56 11.92 -6.19 -13.68
CA ARG A 56 11.11 -7.22 -13.01
C ARG A 56 10.12 -7.86 -13.97
N LYS A 57 9.98 -9.18 -13.90
CA LYS A 57 9.05 -9.94 -14.73
C LYS A 57 7.63 -9.86 -14.17
N VAL A 58 6.66 -9.62 -15.04
CA VAL A 58 5.23 -9.63 -14.72
C VAL A 58 4.72 -11.08 -14.66
N SER A 59 3.94 -11.41 -13.64
CA SER A 59 3.28 -12.71 -13.50
C SER A 59 2.09 -12.85 -14.46
N ALA A 60 1.49 -14.04 -14.53
CA ALA A 60 0.25 -14.27 -15.25
C ALA A 60 -0.93 -13.45 -14.70
N SER A 61 -0.88 -13.08 -13.41
CA SER A 61 -1.90 -12.30 -12.72
C SER A 61 -1.63 -10.79 -12.75
N LEU A 62 -0.82 -10.29 -13.68
CA LEU A 62 -0.45 -8.87 -13.79
C LEU A 62 0.20 -8.29 -12.53
N THR A 63 0.91 -9.12 -11.76
CA THR A 63 1.64 -8.67 -10.57
C THR A 63 3.15 -8.76 -10.77
N LEU A 64 3.90 -7.89 -10.12
CA LEU A 64 5.34 -8.01 -9.95
C LEU A 64 5.73 -7.73 -8.51
N GLN A 65 6.85 -8.31 -8.07
CA GLN A 65 7.37 -8.09 -6.73
C GLN A 65 8.64 -7.25 -6.83
N TYR A 66 8.69 -6.18 -6.05
CA TYR A 66 9.86 -5.32 -5.93
C TYR A 66 10.01 -4.86 -4.49
N ALA A 67 11.23 -4.95 -3.94
CA ALA A 67 11.52 -4.50 -2.57
C ALA A 67 10.53 -5.00 -1.50
N LYS A 68 10.12 -6.28 -1.58
CA LYS A 68 9.12 -6.94 -0.71
C LYS A 68 7.67 -6.43 -0.84
N VAL A 69 7.42 -5.43 -1.66
CA VAL A 69 6.09 -4.95 -2.02
C VAL A 69 5.63 -5.67 -3.30
N MET A 70 4.35 -6.02 -3.35
CA MET A 70 3.72 -6.59 -4.54
C MET A 70 2.96 -5.47 -5.24
N TYR A 71 3.27 -5.25 -6.51
CA TYR A 71 2.63 -4.26 -7.36
C TYR A 71 1.70 -4.98 -8.32
N LEU A 72 0.44 -4.59 -8.33
CA LEU A 72 -0.60 -5.10 -9.21
C LEU A 72 -0.85 -4.05 -10.29
N LEU A 73 -0.59 -4.40 -11.55
CA LEU A 73 -0.98 -3.56 -12.68
C LEU A 73 -2.49 -3.58 -12.81
N GLU A 74 -3.08 -2.45 -13.21
CA GLU A 74 -4.51 -2.39 -13.48
C GLU A 74 -4.88 -3.32 -14.64
N ASP A 75 -5.98 -4.07 -14.52
CA ASP A 75 -6.39 -5.03 -15.57
C ASP A 75 -7.01 -4.31 -16.78
N ARG A 76 -6.15 -3.87 -17.69
CA ARG A 76 -6.51 -3.24 -18.97
C ARG A 76 -6.10 -4.14 -20.14
N PRO A 77 -6.83 -4.10 -21.27
CA PRO A 77 -6.49 -4.89 -22.47
C PRO A 77 -5.04 -4.70 -22.93
N GLU A 78 -4.48 -3.50 -22.77
CA GLU A 78 -3.09 -3.17 -23.10
C GLU A 78 -2.11 -3.87 -22.15
N HIS A 79 -2.39 -3.87 -20.85
CA HIS A 79 -1.52 -4.46 -19.84
C HIS A 79 -1.50 -5.98 -19.87
N ARG A 80 -2.59 -6.64 -20.31
CA ARG A 80 -2.63 -8.10 -20.49
C ARG A 80 -1.53 -8.63 -21.41
N LYS A 81 -1.06 -7.82 -22.35
CA LYS A 81 0.07 -8.15 -23.25
C LYS A 81 1.42 -8.10 -22.54
N LEU A 82 1.49 -7.50 -21.35
CA LEU A 82 2.70 -7.39 -20.54
C LEU A 82 2.93 -8.62 -19.66
N VAL A 83 1.98 -9.57 -19.62
CA VAL A 83 2.15 -10.84 -18.93
C VAL A 83 3.45 -11.52 -19.39
N HIS A 84 4.26 -11.94 -18.41
CA HIS A 84 5.58 -12.56 -18.63
C HIS A 84 6.65 -11.68 -19.28
N ARG A 85 6.37 -10.41 -19.57
CA ARG A 85 7.38 -9.45 -20.00
C ARG A 85 8.14 -8.88 -18.80
N TYR A 86 9.34 -8.37 -19.07
CA TYR A 86 10.09 -7.59 -18.10
C TYR A 86 9.69 -6.13 -18.21
N LEU A 87 9.31 -5.55 -17.08
CA LEU A 87 9.05 -4.13 -16.92
C LEU A 87 10.15 -3.50 -16.11
N GLU A 88 10.32 -2.21 -16.29
CA GLU A 88 11.27 -1.46 -15.52
C GLU A 88 10.61 -0.85 -14.28
N VAL A 89 11.18 -1.11 -13.12
CA VAL A 89 10.81 -0.48 -11.86
C VAL A 89 11.78 0.65 -11.59
N ALA A 90 11.26 1.89 -11.58
CA ALA A 90 12.00 3.09 -11.25
C ALA A 90 11.71 3.50 -9.81
N GLU A 91 12.72 3.53 -8.95
CA GLU A 91 12.67 4.04 -7.57
C GLU A 91 13.37 5.40 -7.54
N TYR A 92 12.61 6.45 -7.22
CA TYR A 92 13.11 7.81 -7.12
C TYR A 92 13.74 8.09 -5.75
N PRO A 93 14.62 9.11 -5.63
CA PRO A 93 15.27 9.45 -4.36
C PRO A 93 14.31 9.82 -3.22
N ASP A 94 13.10 10.27 -3.56
CA ASP A 94 12.02 10.59 -2.62
C ASP A 94 11.21 9.36 -2.17
N GLY A 95 11.54 8.16 -2.68
CA GLY A 95 10.87 6.91 -2.37
C GLY A 95 9.65 6.61 -3.26
N ARG A 96 9.32 7.49 -4.22
CA ARG A 96 8.27 7.19 -5.22
C ARG A 96 8.74 6.05 -6.12
N ILE A 97 7.78 5.21 -6.51
CA ILE A 97 8.03 4.07 -7.39
C ILE A 97 7.15 4.20 -8.61
N GLU A 98 7.71 3.93 -9.78
CA GLU A 98 6.97 3.89 -11.04
C GLU A 98 7.29 2.61 -11.79
N LEU A 99 6.28 2.07 -12.46
CA LEU A 99 6.42 0.91 -13.32
C LEU A 99 6.36 1.38 -14.77
N TRP A 100 7.36 1.03 -15.56
CA TRP A 100 7.50 1.48 -16.93
C TRP A 100 7.47 0.31 -17.92
N ALA A 101 6.69 0.49 -18.98
CA ALA A 101 6.65 -0.40 -20.14
C ALA A 101 6.62 0.43 -21.42
N ASP A 102 7.39 0.01 -22.43
CA ASP A 102 7.35 0.60 -23.78
C ASP A 102 7.45 2.15 -23.80
N GLY A 103 8.19 2.73 -22.85
CA GLY A 103 8.40 4.18 -22.74
C GLY A 103 7.30 4.96 -22.01
N ALA A 104 6.34 4.28 -21.37
CA ALA A 104 5.28 4.91 -20.57
C ALA A 104 5.20 4.35 -19.15
N ALA A 105 4.81 5.21 -18.20
CA ALA A 105 4.49 4.81 -16.84
C ALA A 105 3.10 4.14 -16.80
N LEU A 106 2.99 3.02 -16.09
CA LEU A 106 1.78 2.23 -15.96
C LEU A 106 1.09 2.51 -14.62
N PRO A 107 -0.25 2.59 -14.60
CA PRO A 107 -0.99 2.65 -13.34
C PRO A 107 -0.92 1.29 -12.63
N TYR A 108 -0.71 1.37 -11.33
CA TYR A 108 -0.60 0.19 -10.47
C TYR A 108 -1.21 0.46 -9.10
N THR A 109 -1.58 -0.62 -8.44
CA THR A 109 -1.99 -0.63 -7.03
C THR A 109 -0.99 -1.46 -6.24
N THR A 110 -0.65 -1.04 -5.03
CA THR A 110 0.16 -1.88 -4.14
C THR A 110 -0.74 -2.90 -3.45
N TYR A 111 -0.39 -4.18 -3.56
CA TYR A 111 -1.09 -5.24 -2.86
C TYR A 111 -0.44 -5.47 -1.50
N ASP A 112 -1.15 -5.08 -0.43
CA ASP A 112 -0.71 -5.34 0.93
C ASP A 112 -1.28 -6.67 1.47
N ARG A 113 -0.38 -7.61 1.80
CA ARG A 113 -0.75 -8.94 2.34
C ARG A 113 -1.28 -8.90 3.76
N LEU A 114 -1.03 -7.85 4.53
CA LEU A 114 -1.80 -7.61 5.75
C LEU A 114 -2.49 -6.25 5.73
N ALA A 115 -3.32 -6.06 4.71
CA ALA A 115 -4.26 -4.95 4.64
C ALA A 115 -4.96 -4.78 5.99
N GLN A 116 -4.79 -3.60 6.58
CA GLN A 116 -5.68 -3.15 7.64
C GLN A 116 -7.04 -2.87 6.97
N ILE A 117 -8.11 -3.37 7.58
CA ILE A 117 -9.45 -3.09 7.08
C ILE A 117 -9.70 -1.61 7.31
N ASP A 118 -9.76 -0.82 6.24
CA ASP A 118 -10.19 0.57 6.31
C ASP A 118 -11.66 0.58 6.71
N GLN A 119 -11.91 0.92 7.97
CA GLN A 119 -13.26 1.08 8.48
C GLN A 119 -13.75 2.43 7.97
N GLY A 120 -14.24 2.47 6.73
CA GLY A 120 -14.87 3.65 6.15
C GLY A 120 -16.02 4.17 7.02
N THR A 121 -16.70 5.25 6.60
CA THR A 121 -17.73 5.93 7.41
C THR A 121 -18.73 4.93 8.02
N ILE A 122 -18.67 4.78 9.34
CA ILE A 122 -19.46 3.79 10.09
C ILE A 122 -20.93 4.19 9.97
N VAL A 123 -21.69 3.48 9.12
CA VAL A 123 -23.15 3.58 9.08
C VAL A 123 -23.72 2.70 10.19
N GLU A 124 -24.68 3.21 10.96
CA GLU A 124 -25.31 2.47 12.07
C GLU A 124 -26.01 1.20 11.56
N HIS A 125 -25.29 0.08 11.58
CA HIS A 125 -25.84 -1.23 11.28
C HIS A 125 -25.69 -2.11 12.52
N LYS A 126 -26.83 -2.57 13.06
CA LYS A 126 -27.01 -3.20 14.38
C LYS A 126 -26.02 -4.32 14.75
N ARG A 127 -25.35 -4.93 13.77
CA ARG A 127 -24.36 -6.00 13.96
C ARG A 127 -22.99 -5.72 13.33
N LEU A 128 -22.88 -4.75 12.43
CA LEU A 128 -21.63 -4.48 11.72
C LEU A 128 -20.61 -3.80 12.63
N GLY A 129 -21.05 -2.81 13.42
CA GLY A 129 -20.16 -2.08 14.34
C GLY A 129 -19.49 -3.00 15.37
N HIS A 130 -20.23 -3.97 15.92
CA HIS A 130 -19.66 -4.94 16.85
C HIS A 130 -18.60 -5.84 16.18
N VAL A 131 -18.88 -6.35 14.97
CA VAL A 131 -17.92 -7.20 14.23
C VAL A 131 -16.66 -6.40 13.85
N LEU A 132 -16.81 -5.14 13.47
CA LEU A 132 -15.68 -4.26 13.17
C LEU A 132 -14.85 -3.94 14.42
N ALA A 133 -15.47 -3.76 15.58
CA ALA A 133 -14.77 -3.60 16.86
C ALA A 133 -13.96 -4.86 17.22
N VAL A 134 -14.54 -6.06 17.05
CA VAL A 134 -13.81 -7.33 17.23
C VAL A 134 -12.65 -7.45 16.22
N ALA A 135 -12.85 -7.03 14.98
CA ALA A 135 -11.81 -7.03 13.96
C ALA A 135 -10.66 -6.05 14.29
N ALA A 136 -10.98 -4.88 14.85
CA ALA A 136 -10.00 -3.89 15.31
C ALA A 136 -9.13 -4.44 16.46
N GLU A 137 -9.74 -5.09 17.46
CA GLU A 137 -9.01 -5.74 18.55
C GLU A 137 -8.06 -6.84 18.03
N LEU A 138 -8.54 -7.66 17.10
CA LEU A 138 -7.69 -8.68 16.47
C LEU A 138 -6.58 -8.09 15.59
N GLN A 139 -6.78 -6.90 15.03
CA GLN A 139 -5.74 -6.18 14.31
C GLN A 139 -4.70 -5.60 15.28
N ALA A 140 -5.11 -5.05 16.42
CA ALA A 140 -4.19 -4.53 17.45
C ALA A 140 -3.25 -5.61 18.01
N GLN A 141 -3.72 -6.87 18.06
CA GLN A 141 -2.91 -8.02 18.47
C GLN A 141 -1.90 -8.48 17.39
N ARG A 142 -1.92 -7.93 16.18
CA ARG A 142 -0.98 -8.32 15.10
C ARG A 142 0.36 -7.60 15.24
N ASP A 143 1.43 -8.36 15.04
CA ASP A 143 2.78 -7.82 14.88
C ASP A 143 2.89 -7.14 13.50
N ASP A 144 2.88 -5.80 13.48
CA ASP A 144 2.96 -4.98 12.26
C ASP A 144 4.38 -4.46 11.94
N ARG A 145 5.42 -5.17 12.40
CA ARG A 145 6.81 -4.78 12.10
C ARG A 145 7.20 -5.07 10.65
N ARG A 146 6.48 -4.54 9.66
CA ARG A 146 6.82 -4.69 8.25
C ARG A 146 7.92 -3.72 7.85
N GLN A 147 8.63 -4.07 6.79
CA GLN A 147 9.46 -3.13 6.06
C GLN A 147 8.58 -2.60 4.93
N VAL A 148 8.24 -1.32 5.00
CA VAL A 148 7.51 -0.65 3.93
C VAL A 148 8.53 -0.20 2.91
N GLY A 149 8.44 -0.75 1.70
CA GLY A 149 9.23 -0.30 0.56
C GLY A 149 10.73 -0.65 0.58
N PRO A 150 11.45 -0.14 -0.43
CA PRO A 150 12.89 -0.31 -0.57
C PRO A 150 13.68 0.41 0.52
N SER A 151 14.61 -0.32 1.13
CA SER A 151 15.51 0.19 2.19
C SER A 151 16.52 1.23 1.71
N ARG A 152 16.55 1.54 0.41
CA ARG A 152 17.69 2.16 -0.27
C ARG A 152 17.67 3.67 -0.16
N THR A 153 16.49 4.27 -0.10
CA THR A 153 16.29 5.73 -0.11
C THR A 153 16.58 6.41 1.22
N LEU A 154 16.92 5.67 2.29
CA LEU A 154 17.26 6.22 3.62
C LEU A 154 16.33 7.40 3.99
N VAL A 155 15.02 7.22 3.82
CA VAL A 155 13.96 8.26 3.96
C VAL A 155 13.87 8.85 5.39
N GLY A 156 14.85 8.58 6.25
CA GLY A 156 14.88 9.03 7.63
C GLY A 156 13.90 8.27 8.52
N GLU A 157 13.25 7.23 8.00
CA GLU A 157 12.37 6.39 8.80
C GLU A 157 13.17 5.72 9.93
N PRO A 158 12.61 5.66 11.15
CA PRO A 158 13.28 5.07 12.28
C PRO A 158 13.59 3.59 12.00
N PRO A 159 14.75 3.09 12.45
CA PRO A 159 15.11 1.70 12.26
C PRO A 159 14.06 0.80 12.90
N ARG A 160 13.72 -0.28 12.20
CA ARG A 160 12.73 -1.25 12.65
C ARG A 160 13.04 -1.74 14.08
N PRO A 161 12.05 -1.79 14.98
CA PRO A 161 12.23 -2.39 16.29
C PRO A 161 12.54 -3.90 16.15
N LYS A 162 13.67 -4.33 16.73
CA LYS A 162 14.14 -5.73 16.67
C LYS A 162 13.19 -6.71 17.35
N ARG A 163 12.49 -6.27 18.40
CA ARG A 163 11.56 -7.10 19.19
C ARG A 163 10.09 -6.74 18.90
N PRO A 164 9.17 -7.71 18.92
CA PRO A 164 7.75 -7.43 18.79
C PRO A 164 7.26 -6.62 19.99
N ALA A 165 6.21 -5.83 19.80
CA ALA A 165 5.54 -5.18 20.91
C ALA A 165 4.97 -6.25 21.86
N PRO A 166 4.96 -5.99 23.18
CA PRO A 166 4.37 -6.93 24.14
C PRO A 166 2.92 -7.25 23.73
N GLN A 167 2.53 -8.52 23.87
CA GLN A 167 1.20 -9.06 23.52
C GLN A 167 0.85 -9.14 22.02
N THR A 168 1.76 -8.79 21.10
CA THR A 168 1.53 -8.97 19.66
C THR A 168 1.93 -10.36 19.16
N LYS A 169 1.22 -10.86 18.15
CA LYS A 169 1.46 -12.17 17.51
C LYS A 169 1.60 -12.01 16.00
N ARG A 170 2.34 -12.93 15.35
CA ARG A 170 2.35 -13.02 13.88
C ARG A 170 0.95 -13.40 13.39
N GLN A 171 0.52 -12.86 12.24
CA GLN A 171 -0.81 -13.14 11.67
C GLN A 171 -1.14 -14.64 11.59
N ARG A 172 -0.18 -15.48 11.21
CA ARG A 172 -0.37 -16.94 11.10
C ARG A 172 -0.52 -17.67 12.44
N LEU A 173 -0.20 -16.99 13.56
CA LEU A 173 -0.30 -17.53 14.91
C LEU A 173 -1.57 -17.06 15.64
N ILE A 174 -2.34 -16.14 15.04
CA ILE A 174 -3.64 -15.74 15.57
C ILE A 174 -4.60 -16.91 15.36
N ASN A 175 -5.19 -17.37 16.45
CA ASN A 175 -6.04 -18.55 16.46
C ASN A 175 -7.46 -18.23 16.98
N ARG A 176 -8.30 -19.27 17.04
CA ARG A 176 -9.69 -19.15 17.51
C ARG A 176 -9.80 -18.61 18.95
N LEU A 177 -8.88 -18.96 19.84
CA LEU A 177 -8.91 -18.48 21.23
C LEU A 177 -8.69 -16.97 21.31
N ASP A 178 -7.86 -16.43 20.42
CA ASP A 178 -7.63 -14.99 20.32
C ASP A 178 -8.90 -14.26 19.85
N LEU A 179 -9.63 -14.84 18.89
CA LEU A 179 -10.95 -14.35 18.46
C LEU A 179 -11.95 -14.37 19.62
N GLU A 180 -12.04 -15.46 20.37
CA GLU A 180 -12.95 -15.59 21.50
C GLU A 180 -12.61 -14.63 22.67
N ARG A 181 -11.32 -14.29 22.84
CA ARG A 181 -10.88 -13.27 23.79
C ARG A 181 -11.24 -11.87 23.31
N ALA A 182 -11.04 -11.57 22.02
CA ALA A 182 -11.43 -10.29 21.42
C ALA A 182 -12.95 -10.08 21.51
N MET A 183 -13.76 -11.10 21.22
CA MET A 183 -15.23 -11.04 21.38
C MET A 183 -15.64 -10.78 22.84
N ARG A 184 -14.93 -11.35 23.81
CA ARG A 184 -15.18 -11.09 25.24
C ARG A 184 -14.77 -9.68 25.67
N GLN A 185 -13.66 -9.16 25.15
CA GLN A 185 -13.19 -7.79 25.43
C GLN A 185 -14.13 -6.73 24.87
N VAL A 186 -14.61 -6.90 23.63
CA VAL A 186 -15.56 -5.96 23.00
C VAL A 186 -16.93 -6.00 23.69
N GLY A 187 -17.26 -7.11 24.38
CA GLY A 187 -18.55 -7.31 25.04
C GLY A 187 -19.69 -7.53 24.04
N PRO A 188 -20.88 -8.00 24.48
CA PRO A 188 -22.01 -8.14 23.59
C PRO A 188 -22.41 -6.76 23.05
N GLY A 189 -22.42 -6.60 21.72
CA GLY A 189 -22.88 -5.37 21.10
C GLY A 189 -24.27 -5.02 21.60
N GLN A 190 -24.42 -3.88 22.27
CA GLN A 190 -25.74 -3.42 22.68
C GLN A 190 -26.62 -3.34 21.44
N PRO A 191 -27.79 -4.02 21.40
CA PRO A 191 -28.75 -3.77 20.35
C PRO A 191 -29.11 -2.29 20.46
N SER A 192 -28.93 -1.53 19.37
CA SER A 192 -29.46 -0.17 19.29
C SER A 192 -30.91 -0.20 19.79
N SER A 193 -31.17 0.58 20.84
CA SER A 193 -32.48 0.77 21.41
C SER A 193 -33.32 1.59 20.41
N GLY A 194 -33.74 0.94 19.33
CA GLY A 194 -34.83 1.42 18.51
C GLY A 194 -36.11 1.38 19.35
N PRO A 195 -37.03 2.36 19.19
CA PRO A 195 -38.22 2.44 20.01
C PRO A 195 -39.04 1.17 19.85
N ALA A 196 -39.48 0.60 20.96
CA ALA A 196 -40.29 -0.61 21.00
C ALA A 196 -41.68 -0.31 20.42
N THR A 197 -41.84 -0.47 19.11
CA THR A 197 -43.17 -0.64 18.51
C THR A 197 -43.54 -2.12 18.54
N SER A 198 -44.27 -2.48 19.58
CA SER A 198 -45.04 -3.72 19.68
C SER A 198 -46.15 -3.69 18.63
N THR A 199 -45.98 -4.40 17.51
CA THR A 199 -47.10 -4.70 16.62
C THR A 199 -47.24 -6.22 16.53
N THR A 200 -48.20 -6.71 17.30
CA THR A 200 -48.78 -8.05 17.18
C THR A 200 -49.30 -8.22 15.75
N ALA A 201 -48.67 -9.07 14.96
CA ALA A 201 -49.25 -9.58 13.72
C ALA A 201 -48.93 -11.07 13.61
N LEU A 202 -49.97 -11.88 13.82
CA LEU A 202 -49.99 -13.32 13.59
C LEU A 202 -49.48 -13.63 12.19
N ARG A 203 -48.38 -14.39 12.10
CA ARG A 203 -47.85 -14.91 10.84
C ARG A 203 -48.67 -16.12 10.42
N GLY A 204 -49.56 -15.94 9.44
CA GLY A 204 -50.16 -17.06 8.72
C GLY A 204 -49.09 -17.84 7.94
N THR A 205 -49.23 -19.16 7.91
CA THR A 205 -48.32 -20.08 7.19
C THR A 205 -48.30 -19.81 5.68
N PRO A 206 -47.15 -19.90 5.00
CA PRO A 206 -47.07 -19.66 3.56
C PRO A 206 -47.72 -20.80 2.77
N ARG A 207 -48.66 -20.46 1.86
CA ARG A 207 -49.19 -21.38 0.86
C ARG A 207 -48.10 -21.72 -0.17
N LYS A 208 -47.83 -23.01 -0.38
CA LYS A 208 -47.02 -23.51 -1.50
C LYS A 208 -47.79 -23.29 -2.80
N HIS A 209 -47.27 -22.47 -3.70
CA HIS A 209 -47.73 -22.46 -5.09
C HIS A 209 -47.12 -23.68 -5.79
N GLN A 210 -47.96 -24.65 -6.16
CA GLN A 210 -47.59 -25.68 -7.13
C GLN A 210 -47.61 -25.04 -8.51
N THR A 211 -46.46 -24.98 -9.16
CA THR A 211 -46.34 -24.64 -10.57
C THR A 211 -46.48 -25.94 -11.38
N GLU A 212 -47.55 -26.06 -12.16
CA GLU A 212 -47.74 -27.18 -13.08
C GLU A 212 -46.73 -27.08 -14.23
N HIS A 213 -45.91 -28.12 -14.41
CA HIS A 213 -45.06 -28.27 -15.58
C HIS A 213 -45.90 -28.65 -16.80
N LYS A 214 -45.98 -27.75 -17.79
CA LYS A 214 -46.52 -28.05 -19.12
C LYS A 214 -45.58 -29.01 -19.85
N VAL A 215 -46.06 -30.22 -20.13
CA VAL A 215 -45.41 -31.20 -21.00
C VAL A 215 -45.57 -30.74 -22.44
N HIS A 216 -44.48 -30.40 -23.13
CA HIS A 216 -44.50 -30.24 -24.57
C HIS A 216 -44.33 -31.61 -25.23
N ALA A 217 -45.38 -32.02 -25.96
CA ALA A 217 -45.38 -33.20 -26.80
C ALA A 217 -44.36 -33.04 -27.94
N ARG A 218 -43.62 -34.12 -28.18
CA ARG A 218 -42.84 -34.34 -29.41
C ARG A 218 -43.80 -34.44 -30.59
N ALA A 219 -43.49 -33.77 -31.69
CA ALA A 219 -43.99 -34.11 -33.00
C ALA A 219 -42.79 -34.52 -33.85
N ASP A 220 -42.84 -35.74 -34.35
CA ASP A 220 -41.95 -36.27 -35.37
C ASP A 220 -42.17 -35.53 -36.70
N ILE A 221 -41.07 -35.18 -37.37
CA ILE A 221 -40.70 -35.41 -38.79
C ILE A 221 -39.27 -34.88 -38.96
#